data_AF-D8Q9A6-F1
#
_entry.id   AF-D8Q9A6-F1
#
_cell.length_a   1.000
_cell.length_b   1.000
_cell.length_c   1.000
_cell.angle_alpha   90.00
_cell.angle_beta   90.00
_cell.angle_gamma   90.00
#
_symmetry.space_group_name_H-M   'P 1'
#
loop_
_entity.id
_entity.type
_entity.pdbx_description
1 polymer ?
#
loop_
_entity_poly.entity_id
_entity_poly.type
_entity_poly.pdbx_seq_one_letter_code
_entity_poly.pdbx_strand_id
1 'polypeptide(L)'
;MPTKTSSRHLTTRQAVLAHVADAAHVALGASEAEQASKTTSPAKRRKKDLTESEIALRRAETARKRKDLSEKKLEDEKLETMNRLLKRKAGVGRGRKSAAAIAALAAGTPLGGESEVESAEREPEPATMYRWTSDANGIMFSVPLAVAPPEEAKPSQSKSCAVSGCAQPLKYRLVRDWTIGGCGLEHLRALEKGVV
;
A
#
# COMPACT_ATOMS: atom_id res chain seq x y z
N MET A 1 40.89 46.17 -47.20
CA MET A 1 39.56 46.06 -46.54
C MET A 1 39.42 44.64 -46.00
N PRO A 2 39.50 44.39 -44.68
CA PRO A 2 39.32 43.05 -44.12
C PRO A 2 37.83 42.71 -43.95
N THR A 3 37.42 41.54 -44.47
CA THR A 3 36.05 41.02 -44.35
C THR A 3 35.83 40.43 -42.96
N LYS A 4 34.93 41.03 -42.20
CA LYS A 4 34.53 40.60 -40.85
C LYS A 4 33.71 39.31 -40.93
N THR A 5 34.28 38.19 -40.48
CA THR A 5 33.54 36.93 -40.33
C THR A 5 32.58 37.04 -39.14
N SER A 6 31.29 36.85 -39.39
CA SER A 6 30.25 36.83 -38.36
C SER A 6 30.33 35.50 -37.59
N SER A 7 30.85 35.53 -36.36
CA SER A 7 30.77 34.37 -35.47
C SER A 7 29.32 34.22 -35.00
N ARG A 8 28.63 33.19 -35.48
CA ARG A 8 27.30 32.86 -34.97
C ARG A 8 27.45 32.34 -33.54
N HIS A 9 26.76 32.96 -32.60
CA HIS A 9 26.72 32.50 -31.21
C HIS A 9 26.16 31.08 -31.14
N LEU A 10 26.94 30.14 -30.63
CA LEU A 10 26.52 28.76 -30.45
C LEU A 10 25.45 28.68 -29.35
N THR A 11 24.42 27.89 -29.62
CA THR A 11 23.42 27.56 -28.60
C THR A 11 24.04 26.70 -27.51
N THR A 12 23.50 26.75 -26.28
CA THR A 12 24.03 26.02 -25.11
C THR A 12 24.28 24.54 -25.40
N ARG A 13 23.38 23.89 -26.15
CA ARG A 13 23.51 22.48 -26.55
C ARG A 13 24.69 22.22 -27.49
N GLN A 14 24.97 23.15 -28.41
CA GLN A 14 26.09 23.04 -29.34
C GLN A 14 27.44 23.27 -28.65
N ALA A 15 27.50 24.20 -27.69
CA ALA A 15 28.70 24.45 -26.89
C ALA A 15 29.07 23.23 -26.03
N VAL A 16 28.09 22.58 -25.41
CA VAL A 16 28.31 21.36 -24.60
C VAL A 16 28.84 20.21 -25.46
N LEU A 17 28.29 19.99 -26.66
CA LEU A 17 28.77 18.94 -27.57
C LEU A 17 30.21 19.21 -28.05
N ALA A 18 30.58 20.47 -28.26
CA ALA A 18 31.95 20.83 -28.64
C ALA A 18 32.94 20.55 -27.49
N HIS A 19 32.60 20.90 -26.25
CA HIS A 19 33.43 20.59 -25.08
C HIS A 19 33.60 19.08 -24.82
N VAL A 20 32.59 18.27 -25.14
CA VAL A 20 32.69 16.81 -25.01
C VAL A 20 33.59 16.19 -26.08
N ALA A 21 33.67 16.80 -27.26
CA ALA A 21 34.56 16.33 -28.33
C ALA A 21 36.05 16.66 -28.08
N ASP A 22 36.35 17.74 -27.34
CA ASP A 22 37.72 18.19 -27.02
C ASP A 22 38.29 17.62 -25.71
N ALA A 23 37.53 16.83 -24.95
CA ALA A 23 37.96 16.23 -23.68
C ALA A 23 38.94 15.06 -23.85
N ALA A 24 39.80 15.09 -24.87
CA ALA A 24 40.80 14.07 -25.17
C ALA A 24 42.13 14.24 -24.41
N HIS A 25 42.23 15.17 -23.46
CA HIS A 25 43.52 15.51 -22.81
C HIS A 25 43.59 15.33 -21.28
N VAL A 26 42.63 14.66 -20.64
CA VAL A 26 42.75 14.30 -19.21
C VAL A 26 42.49 12.81 -19.02
N ALA A 27 43.47 11.99 -19.40
CA ALA A 27 43.63 10.63 -18.93
C ALA A 27 45.13 10.35 -18.76
N LEU A 28 45.65 10.61 -17.57
CA LEU A 28 46.96 10.12 -17.14
C LEU A 28 46.78 8.72 -16.56
N GLY A 29 47.36 7.71 -17.22
CA GLY A 29 47.54 6.37 -16.66
C GLY A 29 47.27 5.21 -17.61
N ALA A 30 48.17 4.99 -18.58
CA ALA A 30 48.56 3.67 -19.14
C ALA A 30 49.38 3.91 -20.42
N SER A 31 50.70 4.06 -20.25
CA SER A 31 51.66 4.10 -21.34
C SER A 31 51.75 2.73 -22.04
N GLU A 32 51.92 2.77 -23.36
CA GLU A 32 52.71 1.80 -24.17
C GLU A 32 52.09 0.50 -24.72
N ALA A 33 50.77 0.24 -24.64
CA ALA A 33 50.20 -1.00 -25.21
C ALA A 33 49.37 -0.86 -26.52
N GLU A 34 49.09 0.35 -27.04
CA GLU A 34 48.18 0.52 -28.19
C GLU A 34 48.75 1.36 -29.36
N GLN A 35 50.05 1.25 -29.66
CA GLN A 35 50.65 1.78 -30.89
C GLN A 35 50.84 0.69 -31.97
N ALA A 36 49.80 -0.09 -32.28
CA ALA A 36 49.89 -1.12 -33.33
C ALA A 36 48.64 -1.32 -34.20
N SER A 37 47.63 -0.45 -34.16
CA SER A 37 46.38 -0.71 -34.91
C SER A 37 45.72 0.49 -35.59
N LYS A 38 46.38 1.66 -35.63
CA LYS A 38 45.78 2.88 -36.19
C LYS A 38 46.26 3.21 -37.61
N THR A 39 46.28 2.25 -38.53
CA THR A 39 46.44 2.50 -39.98
C THR A 39 45.78 1.43 -40.85
N THR A 40 44.45 1.18 -40.76
CA THR A 40 43.71 0.62 -41.93
C THR A 40 42.20 0.94 -41.91
N SER A 41 41.70 1.24 -43.10
CA SER A 41 40.37 1.70 -43.55
C SER A 41 39.09 1.04 -42.97
N PRO A 42 37.90 1.65 -43.19
CA PRO A 42 36.64 1.28 -42.55
C PRO A 42 35.90 0.19 -43.35
N ALA A 43 36.14 -1.09 -43.03
CA ALA A 43 35.25 -2.16 -43.48
C ALA A 43 35.26 -3.34 -42.51
N LYS A 44 34.08 -3.69 -41.99
CA LYS A 44 33.77 -4.84 -41.13
C LYS A 44 34.68 -5.02 -39.90
N ARG A 45 34.22 -4.45 -38.78
CA ARG A 45 34.64 -4.89 -37.44
C ARG A 45 34.37 -6.39 -37.29
N ARG A 46 35.41 -7.21 -37.44
CA ARG A 46 35.43 -8.61 -37.03
C ARG A 46 35.09 -8.62 -35.53
N LYS A 47 33.93 -9.18 -35.18
CA LYS A 47 33.53 -9.35 -33.78
C LYS A 47 34.51 -10.35 -33.19
N LYS A 48 35.29 -9.91 -32.19
CA LYS A 48 36.10 -10.82 -31.37
C LYS A 48 35.13 -11.79 -30.71
N ASP A 49 35.40 -13.08 -30.79
CA ASP A 49 34.63 -14.09 -30.07
C ASP A 49 34.80 -13.81 -28.58
N LEU A 50 33.77 -13.20 -27.99
CA LEU A 50 33.76 -12.82 -26.58
C LEU A 50 33.84 -14.10 -25.74
N THR A 51 34.70 -14.09 -24.74
CA THR A 51 34.80 -15.18 -23.77
C THR A 51 33.44 -15.40 -23.10
N GLU A 52 33.13 -16.63 -22.70
CA GLU A 52 31.85 -16.96 -22.06
C GLU A 52 31.58 -16.09 -20.82
N SER A 53 32.64 -15.71 -20.10
CA SER A 53 32.61 -14.79 -18.97
C SER A 53 32.20 -13.36 -19.36
N GLU A 54 32.70 -12.81 -20.47
CA GLU A 54 32.30 -11.48 -20.96
C GLU A 54 30.84 -11.45 -21.42
N ILE A 55 30.36 -12.54 -22.03
CA ILE A 55 28.94 -12.68 -22.41
C ILE A 55 28.06 -12.75 -21.16
N ALA A 56 28.47 -13.49 -20.13
CA ALA A 56 27.77 -13.56 -18.86
C ALA A 56 27.70 -12.19 -18.17
N LEU A 57 28.80 -11.45 -18.13
CA LEU A 57 28.84 -10.09 -17.57
C LEU A 57 27.92 -9.13 -18.33
N ARG A 58 27.92 -9.19 -19.67
CA ARG A 58 27.03 -8.35 -20.49
C ARG A 58 25.55 -8.71 -20.30
N ARG A 59 25.21 -9.99 -20.10
CA ARG A 59 23.85 -10.43 -19.75
C ARG A 59 23.45 -9.97 -18.34
N ALA A 60 24.35 -10.04 -17.38
CA ALA A 60 24.11 -9.56 -16.02
C ALA A 60 23.91 -8.04 -15.97
N GLU A 61 24.73 -7.28 -16.71
CA GLU A 61 24.62 -5.82 -16.78
C GLU A 61 23.31 -5.39 -17.46
N THR A 62 22.91 -6.05 -18.55
CA THR A 62 21.61 -5.79 -19.20
C THR A 62 20.43 -6.18 -18.33
N ALA A 63 20.55 -7.25 -17.54
CA ALA A 63 19.53 -7.62 -16.55
C ALA A 63 19.40 -6.57 -15.45
N ARG A 64 20.51 -6.02 -14.92
CA ARG A 64 20.49 -4.90 -13.96
C ARG A 64 19.82 -3.67 -14.57
N LYS A 65 20.26 -3.23 -15.75
CA LYS A 65 19.66 -2.09 -16.45
C LYS A 65 18.15 -2.26 -16.67
N ARG A 66 17.69 -3.47 -16.99
CA ARG A 66 16.25 -3.75 -17.13
C ARG A 66 15.49 -3.63 -15.81
N LYS A 67 16.06 -4.13 -14.70
CA LYS A 67 15.49 -4.00 -13.36
C LYS A 67 15.42 -2.53 -12.93
N ASP A 68 16.53 -1.81 -13.04
CA ASP A 68 16.59 -0.38 -12.68
C ASP A 68 15.60 0.46 -13.50
N LEU A 69 15.45 0.17 -14.79
CA LEU A 69 14.46 0.83 -15.65
C LEU A 69 13.02 0.48 -15.25
N SER A 70 12.74 -0.75 -14.81
CA SER A 70 11.41 -1.13 -14.34
C SER A 70 11.07 -0.51 -12.99
N GLU A 71 12.04 -0.42 -12.07
CA GLU A 71 11.87 0.23 -10.76
C GLU A 71 11.65 1.73 -10.95
N LYS A 72 12.44 2.38 -11.80
CA LYS A 72 12.24 3.80 -12.12
C LYS A 72 10.87 4.09 -12.72
N LYS A 73 10.39 3.25 -13.65
CA LYS A 73 9.03 3.40 -14.21
C LYS A 73 7.95 3.27 -13.13
N LEU A 74 8.12 2.31 -12.22
CA LEU A 74 7.18 2.09 -11.12
C LEU A 74 7.20 3.25 -10.11
N GLU A 75 8.36 3.86 -9.86
CA GLU A 75 8.48 5.10 -9.08
C GLU A 75 7.83 6.29 -9.78
N ASP A 76 8.06 6.46 -11.08
CA ASP A 76 7.42 7.51 -11.87
C ASP A 76 5.89 7.36 -11.88
N GLU A 77 5.35 6.14 -11.99
CA GLU A 77 3.91 5.85 -11.87
C GLU A 77 3.38 6.16 -10.46
N LYS A 78 4.13 5.83 -9.40
CA LYS A 78 3.78 6.21 -8.02
C LYS A 78 3.74 7.74 -7.85
N LEU A 79 4.71 8.45 -8.41
CA LEU A 79 4.74 9.91 -8.37
C LEU A 79 3.64 10.53 -9.22
N GLU A 80 3.32 9.97 -10.38
CA GLU A 80 2.22 10.42 -11.23
C GLU A 80 0.87 10.21 -10.54
N THR A 81 0.65 9.06 -9.91
CA THR A 81 -0.57 8.80 -9.13
C THR A 81 -0.68 9.73 -7.93
N MET A 82 0.41 9.95 -7.20
CA MET A 82 0.46 10.94 -6.13
C MET A 82 0.11 12.34 -6.65
N ASN A 83 0.73 12.79 -7.73
CA ASN A 83 0.47 14.09 -8.35
C ASN A 83 -0.95 14.18 -8.91
N ARG A 84 -1.52 13.09 -9.43
CA ARG A 84 -2.91 13.01 -9.87
C ARG A 84 -3.85 13.22 -8.68
N LEU A 85 -3.57 12.61 -7.52
CA LEU A 85 -4.36 12.79 -6.31
C LEU A 85 -4.21 14.21 -5.73
N LEU A 86 -2.99 14.74 -5.65
CA LEU A 86 -2.73 16.09 -5.14
C LEU A 86 -3.32 17.16 -6.07
N LYS A 87 -3.10 17.07 -7.38
CA LYS A 87 -3.60 18.03 -8.38
C LYS A 87 -5.11 17.93 -8.57
N ARG A 88 -5.70 16.73 -8.54
CA ARG A 88 -7.17 16.54 -8.62
C ARG A 88 -7.87 17.01 -7.35
N LYS A 89 -7.24 16.87 -6.17
CA LYS A 89 -7.71 17.51 -4.93
C LYS A 89 -7.61 19.04 -4.99
N ALA A 90 -6.55 19.58 -5.58
CA ALA A 90 -6.37 21.04 -5.70
C ALA A 90 -7.26 21.70 -6.77
N GLY A 91 -7.74 20.96 -7.78
CA GLY A 91 -8.51 21.48 -8.92
C GLY A 91 -10.01 21.69 -8.69
N VAL A 92 -10.59 21.25 -7.57
CA VAL A 92 -12.03 21.44 -7.25
C VAL A 92 -12.30 22.74 -6.47
N GLY A 93 -11.28 23.56 -6.21
CA GLY A 93 -11.45 24.82 -5.49
C GLY A 93 -10.73 25.98 -6.18
N ARG A 94 -11.51 27.03 -6.49
CA ARG A 94 -11.09 28.40 -6.92
C ARG A 94 -10.88 28.64 -8.42
N GLY A 95 -11.97 28.60 -9.19
CA GLY A 95 -12.06 29.31 -10.47
C GLY A 95 -13.38 30.08 -10.56
N ARG A 96 -13.33 31.41 -10.39
CA ARG A 96 -14.42 32.41 -10.52
C ARG A 96 -15.68 32.18 -9.66
N LYS A 97 -15.62 32.61 -8.40
CA LYS A 97 -16.80 33.10 -7.68
C LYS A 97 -16.45 34.50 -7.20
N SER A 98 -17.25 35.50 -7.58
CA SER A 98 -17.01 36.91 -7.27
C SER A 98 -16.94 37.13 -5.75
N ALA A 99 -16.31 38.22 -5.31
CA ALA A 99 -16.17 38.55 -3.88
C ALA A 99 -17.51 38.53 -3.13
N ALA A 100 -18.62 38.83 -3.81
CA ALA A 100 -19.98 38.71 -3.28
C ALA A 100 -20.38 37.27 -2.88
N ALA A 101 -19.91 36.26 -3.60
CA ALA A 101 -20.18 34.85 -3.29
C ALA A 101 -19.37 34.33 -2.09
N ILE A 102 -18.23 34.94 -1.78
CA ILE A 102 -17.43 34.61 -0.60
C ILE A 102 -18.06 35.24 0.65
N ALA A 103 -18.58 36.46 0.54
CA ALA A 103 -19.32 37.12 1.63
C ALA A 103 -20.64 36.40 1.98
N ALA A 104 -21.36 35.88 0.97
CA ALA A 104 -22.60 35.13 1.21
C ALA A 104 -22.36 33.77 1.92
N LEU A 105 -21.26 33.08 1.64
CA LEU A 105 -20.89 31.84 2.37
C LEU A 105 -20.45 32.11 3.81
N ALA A 106 -19.79 33.25 4.07
CA ALA A 106 -19.35 33.64 5.41
C ALA A 106 -20.51 34.14 6.30
N ALA A 107 -21.58 34.66 5.70
CA ALA A 107 -22.77 35.16 6.40
C ALA A 107 -23.89 34.10 6.58
N GLY A 108 -23.71 32.87 6.09
CA GLY A 108 -24.63 31.77 6.37
C GLY A 108 -26.03 31.87 5.73
N THR A 109 -26.24 32.71 4.71
CA THR A 109 -27.54 32.83 4.03
C THR A 109 -27.62 31.86 2.84
N PRO A 110 -28.46 30.81 2.89
CA PRO A 110 -28.67 29.94 1.74
C PRO A 110 -29.62 30.66 0.76
N LEU A 111 -29.16 30.89 -0.48
CA LEU A 111 -30.06 31.25 -1.56
C LEU A 111 -30.80 29.97 -1.96
N GLY A 112 -32.08 29.91 -1.62
CA GLY A 112 -32.95 28.76 -1.84
C GLY A 112 -33.03 28.34 -3.32
N GLY A 113 -32.78 27.07 -3.54
CA GLY A 113 -33.42 26.27 -4.57
C GLY A 113 -33.88 25.00 -3.86
N GLU A 114 -35.18 24.79 -3.80
CA GLU A 114 -35.84 23.71 -3.09
C GLU A 114 -35.27 22.33 -3.43
N SER A 115 -34.75 21.66 -2.41
CA SER A 115 -34.80 20.21 -2.28
C SER A 115 -34.92 19.95 -0.80
N GLU A 116 -36.16 19.72 -0.40
CA GLU A 116 -36.51 19.10 0.87
C GLU A 116 -35.73 17.78 0.98
N VAL A 117 -34.58 17.84 1.64
CA VAL A 117 -33.94 16.67 2.24
C VAL A 117 -33.70 17.06 3.69
N GLU A 118 -34.77 16.85 4.46
CA GLU A 118 -34.74 16.26 5.79
C GLU A 118 -33.31 16.05 6.30
N SER A 119 -32.96 16.77 7.37
CA SER A 119 -31.80 16.44 8.21
C SER A 119 -31.97 15.03 8.76
N ALA A 120 -31.68 14.03 7.92
CA ALA A 120 -31.41 12.70 8.35
C ALA A 120 -30.13 12.81 9.18
N GLU A 121 -30.31 12.76 10.50
CA GLU A 121 -29.30 12.41 11.47
C GLU A 121 -28.47 11.27 10.87
N ARG A 122 -27.29 11.61 10.32
CA ARG A 122 -26.47 10.63 9.60
C ARG A 122 -25.96 9.66 10.64
N GLU A 123 -26.69 8.55 10.79
CA GLU A 123 -26.32 7.43 11.64
C GLU A 123 -24.84 7.13 11.36
N PRO A 124 -23.98 7.21 12.38
CA PRO A 124 -22.55 7.06 12.18
C PRO A 124 -22.30 5.67 11.61
N GLU A 125 -21.91 5.62 10.33
CA GLU A 125 -21.60 4.38 9.62
C GLU A 125 -20.69 3.53 10.51
N PRO A 126 -21.04 2.27 10.79
CA PRO A 126 -20.29 1.45 11.72
C PRO A 126 -18.84 1.34 11.23
N ALA A 127 -17.88 1.60 12.13
CA ALA A 127 -16.46 1.57 11.79
C ALA A 127 -16.12 0.21 11.16
N THR A 128 -15.57 0.22 9.95
CA THR A 128 -15.27 -0.99 9.17
C THR A 128 -13.80 -1.41 9.22
N MET A 129 -12.93 -0.59 9.81
CA MET A 129 -11.49 -0.82 9.88
C MET A 129 -11.03 -1.14 11.30
N TYR A 130 -10.08 -2.07 11.43
CA TYR A 130 -9.37 -2.30 12.68
C TYR A 130 -8.64 -1.03 13.13
N ARG A 131 -8.70 -0.71 14.43
CA ARG A 131 -7.99 0.45 14.98
C ARG A 131 -7.09 0.03 16.14
N TRP A 132 -5.81 0.36 15.99
CA TRP A 132 -4.77 0.21 17.00
C TRP A 132 -4.40 1.60 17.54
N THR A 133 -4.37 1.73 18.87
CA THR A 133 -3.90 2.95 19.54
C THR A 133 -2.89 2.59 20.61
N SER A 134 -1.74 3.25 20.61
CA SER A 134 -0.70 3.12 21.63
C SER A 134 -0.46 4.50 22.23
N ASP A 135 -0.67 4.62 23.54
CA ASP A 135 -0.45 5.84 24.31
C ASP A 135 0.29 5.53 25.63
N ALA A 136 0.45 6.54 26.50
CA ALA A 136 1.10 6.36 27.79
C ALA A 136 0.29 5.47 28.77
N ASN A 137 -1.02 5.29 28.52
CA ASN A 137 -1.90 4.46 29.33
C ASN A 137 -1.90 2.99 28.86
N GLY A 138 -1.34 2.73 27.67
CA GLY A 138 -1.10 1.38 27.17
C GLY A 138 -1.47 1.24 25.70
N ILE A 139 -1.84 0.01 25.34
CA ILE A 139 -2.16 -0.39 23.97
C ILE A 139 -3.59 -0.90 23.94
N MET A 140 -4.39 -0.35 23.02
CA MET A 140 -5.78 -0.77 22.79
C MET A 140 -5.97 -1.18 21.32
N PHE A 141 -6.59 -2.33 21.12
CA PHE A 141 -6.98 -2.86 19.82
C PHE A 141 -8.51 -2.94 19.74
N SER A 142 -9.09 -2.22 18.78
CA SER A 142 -10.54 -2.16 18.57
C SER A 142 -10.91 -2.88 17.28
N VAL A 143 -11.90 -3.77 17.40
CA VAL A 143 -12.41 -4.60 16.30
C VAL A 143 -13.79 -4.09 15.89
N PRO A 144 -14.01 -3.71 14.62
CA PRO A 144 -15.31 -3.47 14.03
C PRO A 144 -16.34 -4.55 14.33
N LEU A 145 -17.54 -4.18 14.80
CA LEU A 145 -18.64 -5.13 15.01
C LEU A 145 -19.05 -5.82 13.70
N ALA A 146 -18.89 -5.15 12.56
CA ALA A 146 -19.16 -5.73 11.23
C ALA A 146 -18.25 -6.91 10.86
N VAL A 147 -17.06 -7.00 11.47
CA VAL A 147 -16.06 -8.06 11.21
C VAL A 147 -15.89 -8.98 12.41
N ALA A 148 -16.38 -8.57 13.59
CA ALA A 148 -16.42 -9.43 14.75
C ALA A 148 -17.27 -10.67 14.41
N PRO A 149 -16.78 -11.89 14.68
CA PRO A 149 -17.63 -13.07 14.56
C PRO A 149 -18.87 -12.85 15.45
N PRO A 150 -20.06 -13.31 15.03
CA PRO A 150 -21.22 -13.24 15.89
C PRO A 150 -20.83 -13.85 17.23
N GLU A 151 -20.92 -13.08 18.31
CA GLU A 151 -20.69 -13.62 19.64
C GLU A 151 -21.67 -14.77 19.82
N GLU A 152 -21.16 -16.00 19.72
CA GLU A 152 -21.86 -17.17 20.20
C GLU A 152 -21.96 -16.99 21.70
N ALA A 153 -22.99 -16.26 22.14
CA ALA A 153 -23.46 -16.26 23.51
C ALA A 153 -23.88 -17.71 23.79
N LYS A 154 -22.91 -18.52 24.23
CA LYS A 154 -23.16 -19.87 24.69
C LYS A 154 -24.22 -19.73 25.77
N PRO A 155 -25.44 -20.26 25.58
CA PRO A 155 -26.44 -20.16 26.60
C PRO A 155 -25.82 -20.84 27.82
N SER A 156 -25.67 -20.10 28.92
CA SER A 156 -25.32 -20.64 30.21
C SER A 156 -26.51 -21.46 30.69
N GLN A 157 -26.75 -22.59 30.04
CA GLN A 157 -27.73 -23.56 30.46
C GLN A 157 -27.17 -24.17 31.75
N SER A 158 -27.50 -23.56 32.88
CA SER A 158 -27.38 -24.19 34.18
C SER A 158 -28.32 -25.39 34.17
N LYS A 159 -27.80 -26.53 33.71
CA LYS A 159 -28.54 -27.79 33.68
C LYS A 159 -28.91 -28.15 35.12
N SER A 160 -30.19 -28.42 35.37
CA SER A 160 -30.68 -28.92 36.66
C SER A 160 -30.53 -30.44 36.74
N CYS A 161 -30.69 -30.99 37.94
CA CYS A 161 -30.86 -32.43 38.15
C CYS A 161 -31.99 -32.98 37.26
N ALA A 162 -31.80 -34.18 36.71
CA ALA A 162 -32.77 -34.84 35.85
C ALA A 162 -33.79 -35.72 36.61
N VAL A 163 -33.59 -35.91 37.91
CA VAL A 163 -34.53 -36.68 38.76
C VAL A 163 -35.80 -35.88 38.99
N SER A 164 -36.95 -36.51 38.77
CA SER A 164 -38.27 -35.95 38.98
C SER A 164 -38.42 -35.34 40.39
N GLY A 165 -38.77 -34.05 40.44
CA GLY A 165 -38.92 -33.31 41.70
C GLY A 165 -37.64 -32.65 42.24
N CYS A 166 -36.49 -32.78 41.58
CA CYS A 166 -35.24 -32.13 42.00
C CYS A 166 -34.84 -30.97 41.06
N ALA A 167 -34.85 -29.74 41.56
CA ALA A 167 -34.43 -28.54 40.82
C ALA A 167 -33.02 -28.05 41.17
N GLN A 168 -32.21 -28.87 41.85
CA GLN A 168 -30.86 -28.48 42.26
C GLN A 168 -29.88 -28.44 41.07
N PRO A 169 -28.81 -27.62 41.15
CA PRO A 169 -27.81 -27.55 40.09
C PRO A 169 -27.15 -28.92 39.87
N LEU A 170 -26.95 -29.26 38.60
CA LEU A 170 -26.28 -30.50 38.18
C LEU A 170 -24.83 -30.52 38.70
N LYS A 171 -24.46 -31.55 39.46
CA LYS A 171 -23.11 -31.73 39.99
C LYS A 171 -22.35 -32.88 39.32
N TYR A 172 -23.05 -33.96 38.99
CA TYR A 172 -22.48 -35.15 38.37
C TYR A 172 -23.20 -35.48 37.07
N ARG A 173 -22.47 -35.93 36.06
CA ARG A 173 -23.02 -36.36 34.75
C ARG A 173 -23.05 -37.89 34.68
N LEU A 174 -24.09 -38.42 34.06
CA LEU A 174 -24.22 -39.85 33.81
C LEU A 174 -23.26 -40.26 32.69
N VAL A 175 -22.49 -41.34 32.87
CA VAL A 175 -21.51 -41.81 31.87
C VAL A 175 -22.20 -42.35 30.63
N ARG A 176 -23.38 -42.97 30.78
CA ARG A 176 -24.20 -43.47 29.67
C ARG A 176 -24.76 -42.34 28.81
N ASP A 177 -25.25 -41.27 29.43
CA ASP A 177 -25.82 -40.10 28.77
C ASP A 177 -25.28 -38.79 29.36
N TRP A 178 -24.35 -38.16 28.66
CA TRP A 178 -23.64 -36.95 29.15
C TRP A 178 -24.52 -35.69 29.20
N THR A 179 -25.76 -35.78 28.71
CA THR A 179 -26.78 -34.73 28.75
C THR A 179 -27.58 -34.75 30.05
N ILE A 180 -27.59 -35.88 30.76
CA ILE A 180 -28.39 -36.14 31.97
C ILE A 180 -27.45 -36.22 33.17
N GLY A 181 -27.92 -35.82 34.35
CA GLY A 181 -27.26 -36.21 35.58
C GLY A 181 -27.93 -35.69 36.85
N GLY A 182 -27.24 -35.89 37.96
CA GLY A 182 -27.76 -35.65 39.30
C GLY A 182 -27.09 -34.50 40.04
N CYS A 183 -27.78 -33.94 41.02
CA CYS A 183 -27.18 -33.01 42.00
C CYS A 183 -26.25 -33.71 43.03
N GLY A 184 -26.40 -35.03 43.20
CA GLY A 184 -25.66 -35.85 44.17
C GLY A 184 -25.52 -37.31 43.73
N LEU A 185 -24.76 -38.09 44.50
CA LEU A 185 -24.49 -39.51 44.21
C LEU A 185 -25.76 -40.39 44.26
N GLU A 186 -26.75 -40.04 45.10
CA GLU A 186 -28.02 -40.77 45.17
C GLU A 186 -28.85 -40.61 43.91
N HIS A 187 -29.01 -39.37 43.43
CA HIS A 187 -29.69 -39.07 42.18
C HIS A 187 -28.93 -39.62 40.97
N LEU A 188 -27.59 -39.61 40.99
CA LEU A 188 -26.80 -40.25 39.93
C LEU A 188 -27.05 -41.76 39.88
N ARG A 189 -27.06 -42.44 41.04
CA ARG A 189 -27.35 -43.88 41.14
C ARG A 189 -28.81 -44.21 40.77
N ALA A 190 -29.76 -43.32 41.07
CA ALA A 190 -31.15 -43.49 40.64
C ALA A 190 -31.27 -43.45 39.11
N LEU A 191 -30.58 -42.49 38.47
CA LEU A 191 -30.50 -42.38 37.01
C LEU A 191 -29.78 -43.58 36.38
N GLU A 192 -28.72 -44.12 37.00
CA GLU A 192 -28.04 -45.34 36.54
C GLU A 192 -28.96 -46.57 36.55
N LYS A 193 -29.89 -46.63 37.52
CA LYS A 193 -30.90 -47.68 37.66
C LYS A 193 -32.12 -47.48 36.76
N GLY A 194 -32.19 -46.39 36.00
CA GLY A 194 -33.31 -46.08 35.10
C GLY A 194 -34.53 -45.48 35.78
N VAL A 195 -34.36 -44.92 36.99
CA VAL A 195 -35.42 -44.16 37.66
C VAL A 195 -35.26 -42.68 37.27
N VAL A 196 -36.22 -42.18 36.49
CA VAL A 196 -36.31 -40.78 36.04
C VAL A 196 -37.36 -40.05 36.88
#